data_AF-A0A7K2M6E8-F1
#
_entry.id   AF-A0A7K2M6E8-F1
#
_cell.length_a   1.000
_cell.length_b   1.000
_cell.length_c   1.000
_cell.angle_alpha   90.00
_cell.angle_beta   90.00
_cell.angle_gamma   90.00
#
_symmetry.space_group_name_H-M   'P 1'
#
loop_
_entity.id
_entity.type
_entity.pdbx_description
1 polymer ?
#
loop_
_entity_poly.entity_id
_entity_poly.type
_entity_poly.pdbx_seq_one_letter_code
_entity_poly.pdbx_strand_id
1 'polypeptide(L)'
;RDVAGMLRSFDYAAHSAGGPPAPGWAAACRAAFCTGYAEAGGRDPRTDPVLLRAYETDKAIYEVLYEARNRPDWLPVPLSAVRRLATDTGADADPGAELGAEPGAEAGAEASDPAGSGAGTGTGAGADAL
;
A
#
# COMPACT_ATOMS: atom_id res chain seq x y z
N ARG A 1 0.90 2.86 8.17
CA ARG A 1 1.98 3.12 9.16
C ARG A 1 2.36 1.88 9.97
N ASP A 2 1.42 1.21 10.63
CA ASP A 2 1.75 0.08 11.53
C ASP A 2 2.38 -1.12 10.81
N VAL A 3 1.87 -1.46 9.62
CA VAL A 3 2.47 -2.48 8.74
C VAL A 3 3.94 -2.19 8.48
N ALA A 4 4.30 -0.96 8.08
CA ALA A 4 5.69 -0.57 7.84
C ALA A 4 6.55 -0.76 9.10
N GLY A 5 6.04 -0.38 10.27
CA GLY A 5 6.71 -0.65 11.54
C GLY A 5 6.93 -2.15 11.80
N MET A 6 5.92 -2.97 11.55
CA MET A 6 6.04 -4.42 11.69
C MET A 6 7.05 -5.02 10.70
N LEU A 7 7.03 -4.59 9.44
CA LEU A 7 7.98 -5.05 8.43
C LEU A 7 9.44 -4.70 8.79
N ARG A 8 9.67 -3.52 9.36
CA ARG A 8 10.98 -3.10 9.89
C ARG A 8 11.42 -3.97 11.07
N SER A 9 10.49 -4.43 11.91
CA SER A 9 10.82 -5.29 13.07
C SER A 9 11.45 -6.63 12.66
N PHE A 10 11.10 -7.18 11.48
CA PHE A 10 11.75 -8.39 10.97
C PHE A 10 13.22 -8.17 10.63
N ASP A 11 13.59 -6.99 10.12
CA ASP A 11 14.99 -6.65 9.84
C ASP A 11 15.81 -6.61 11.15
N TYR A 12 15.22 -6.08 12.23
CA TYR A 12 15.82 -6.07 13.57
C TYR A 12 15.87 -7.47 14.21
N ALA A 13 14.81 -8.27 14.07
CA ALA A 13 14.78 -9.64 14.57
C ALA A 13 15.84 -10.51 13.90
N ALA A 14 16.01 -10.36 12.57
CA ALA A 14 17.05 -11.05 11.81
C ALA A 14 18.45 -10.68 12.31
N HIS A 15 18.68 -9.42 12.65
CA HIS A 15 19.95 -8.97 13.24
C HIS A 15 20.16 -9.50 14.67
N SER A 16 19.08 -9.64 15.44
CA SER A 16 19.13 -10.05 16.86
C SER A 16 19.36 -11.54 17.07
N ALA A 17 19.30 -12.36 16.01
CA ALA A 17 19.34 -13.83 16.10
C ALA A 17 20.68 -14.42 16.59
N GLY A 18 21.71 -13.60 16.84
CA GLY A 18 22.96 -14.00 17.51
C GLY A 18 23.87 -14.94 16.71
N GLY A 19 23.51 -15.28 15.48
CA GLY A 19 24.28 -16.10 14.54
C GLY A 19 24.40 -15.44 13.16
N PRO A 20 25.03 -16.11 12.18
CA PRO A 20 25.08 -15.61 10.81
C PRO A 20 23.67 -15.29 10.32
N PRO A 21 23.42 -14.11 9.71
CA PRO A 21 22.10 -13.77 9.22
C PRO A 21 21.65 -14.85 8.24
N ALA A 22 20.50 -15.47 8.50
CA ALA A 22 19.88 -16.38 7.54
C ALA A 22 19.50 -15.55 6.29
N PRO A 23 20.17 -15.74 5.15
CA PRO A 23 19.94 -14.89 4.00
C PRO A 23 18.48 -15.00 3.55
N GLY A 24 17.83 -13.85 3.35
CA GLY A 24 16.44 -13.81 2.90
C GLY A 24 15.38 -14.11 3.97
N TRP A 25 15.75 -14.46 5.21
CA TRP A 25 14.74 -14.74 6.26
C TRP A 25 13.81 -13.55 6.50
N ALA A 26 14.36 -12.35 6.69
CA ALA A 26 13.55 -11.15 6.90
C ALA A 26 12.62 -10.88 5.70
N ALA A 27 13.11 -11.06 4.47
CA ALA A 27 12.31 -10.91 3.26
C ALA A 27 11.16 -11.93 3.20
N ALA A 28 11.43 -13.19 3.55
CA ALA A 28 10.42 -14.24 3.61
C ALA A 28 9.35 -13.95 4.68
N CYS A 29 9.74 -13.53 5.89
CA CYS A 29 8.81 -13.14 6.95
C CYS A 29 7.96 -11.93 6.55
N ARG A 30 8.56 -10.93 5.91
CA ARG A 30 7.84 -9.76 5.38
C ARG A 30 6.80 -10.16 4.34
N ALA A 31 7.17 -11.01 3.38
CA ALA A 31 6.25 -11.51 2.36
C ALA A 31 5.09 -12.32 2.96
N ALA A 32 5.40 -13.25 3.88
CA ALA A 32 4.40 -14.04 4.59
C ALA A 32 3.46 -13.18 5.43
N PHE A 33 3.99 -12.15 6.11
CA PHE A 33 3.19 -11.19 6.87
C PHE A 33 2.22 -10.42 5.99
N CYS A 34 2.65 -9.89 4.83
CA CYS A 34 1.76 -9.19 3.91
C CYS A 34 0.64 -10.09 3.38
N THR A 35 0.97 -11.35 3.03
CA THR A 35 -0.04 -12.34 2.60
C THR A 35 -1.03 -12.62 3.72
N GLY A 36 -0.57 -12.96 4.93
CA GLY A 36 -1.47 -13.23 6.06
C GLY A 36 -2.31 -12.01 6.47
N TYR A 37 -1.76 -10.79 6.36
CA TYR A 37 -2.50 -9.55 6.61
C TYR A 37 -3.67 -9.38 5.63
N ALA A 38 -3.46 -9.74 4.36
CA ALA A 38 -4.50 -9.72 3.34
C ALA A 38 -5.57 -10.80 3.59
N GLU A 39 -5.14 -12.04 3.87
CA GLU A 39 -6.03 -13.17 4.15
C GLU A 39 -6.89 -12.94 5.40
N ALA A 40 -6.38 -12.23 6.40
CA ALA A 40 -7.11 -11.88 7.62
C ALA A 40 -8.15 -10.76 7.45
N GLY A 41 -8.39 -10.30 6.21
CA GLY A 41 -9.37 -9.25 5.90
C GLY A 41 -8.78 -7.84 5.80
N GLY A 42 -7.45 -7.69 5.92
CA GLY A 42 -6.76 -6.45 5.58
C GLY A 42 -6.63 -6.26 4.06
N ARG A 43 -6.35 -5.03 3.61
CA ARG A 43 -5.87 -4.83 2.23
C ARG A 43 -4.40 -5.24 2.17
N ASP A 44 -4.03 -6.02 1.15
CA ASP A 44 -2.63 -6.39 0.95
C ASP A 44 -1.76 -5.11 0.88
N PRO A 45 -0.82 -4.90 1.81
CA PRO A 45 -0.01 -3.69 1.81
C PRO A 45 0.82 -3.48 0.56
N ARG A 46 1.09 -4.56 -0.20
CA ARG A 46 1.86 -4.52 -1.45
C ARG A 46 1.07 -3.93 -2.62
N THR A 47 -0.25 -3.76 -2.50
CA THR A 47 -1.06 -3.13 -3.56
C THR A 47 -0.89 -1.61 -3.60
N ASP A 48 -0.28 -1.00 -2.58
CA ASP A 48 0.11 0.40 -2.55
C ASP A 48 1.61 0.52 -2.24
N PRO A 49 2.47 0.17 -3.21
CA PRO A 49 3.91 0.07 -3.00
C PRO A 49 4.55 1.42 -2.68
N VAL A 50 4.03 2.52 -3.25
CA VAL A 50 4.53 3.88 -3.02
C VAL A 50 4.28 4.30 -1.58
N LEU A 51 3.05 4.14 -1.07
CA LEU A 51 2.72 4.53 0.30
C LEU A 51 3.43 3.63 1.32
N LEU A 52 3.53 2.32 1.05
CA LEU A 52 4.27 1.40 1.89
C LEU A 52 5.75 1.80 1.98
N ARG A 53 6.39 2.07 0.82
CA ARG A 53 7.78 2.55 0.73
C ARG A 53 7.97 3.85 1.48
N ALA A 54 7.03 4.80 1.37
CA ALA A 54 7.09 6.08 2.07
C ALA A 54 7.09 5.91 3.59
N TYR A 55 6.18 5.10 4.13
CA TYR A 55 6.14 4.83 5.58
C TYR A 55 7.34 4.03 6.09
N GLU A 56 7.84 3.07 5.31
CA GLU A 56 9.06 2.35 5.68
C GLU A 56 10.29 3.27 5.67
N THR A 57 10.36 4.20 4.70
CA THR A 57 11.45 5.17 4.61
C THR A 57 11.41 6.15 5.78
N ASP A 58 10.25 6.74 6.10
CA ASP A 58 10.07 7.60 7.28
C ASP A 58 10.56 6.90 8.56
N LYS A 59 10.13 5.64 8.73
CA LYS A 59 10.53 4.84 9.89
C LYS A 59 12.03 4.55 9.92
N ALA A 60 12.62 4.17 8.78
CA ALA A 60 14.05 3.86 8.68
C ALA A 60 14.92 5.10 8.96
N ILE A 61 14.52 6.30 8.50
CA ILE A 61 15.24 7.55 8.79
C ILE A 61 15.18 7.89 10.29
N TYR A 62 14.01 7.75 10.91
CA TYR A 62 13.90 7.87 12.36
C TYR A 62 14.84 6.90 13.09
N GLU A 63 14.88 5.64 12.66
CA GLU A 63 15.74 4.61 13.25
C GLU A 63 17.23 4.92 13.06
N VAL A 64 17.67 5.38 11.88
CA VAL A 64 19.05 5.84 11.65
C VAL A 64 19.45 6.88 12.70
N LEU A 65 18.60 7.90 12.88
CA LEU A 65 18.85 8.97 13.85
C LEU A 65 18.88 8.46 15.30
N TYR A 66 18.04 7.47 15.62
CA TYR A 66 17.98 6.87 16.93
C TYR A 66 19.19 6.00 17.22
N GLU A 67 19.52 5.06 16.34
CA GLU A 67 20.63 4.11 16.54
C GLU A 67 21.98 4.83 16.53
N ALA A 68 22.17 5.81 15.64
CA ALA A 68 23.41 6.61 15.62
C ALA A 68 23.69 7.30 16.96
N ARG A 69 22.66 7.64 17.74
CA ARG A 69 22.80 8.29 19.05
C ARG A 69 22.87 7.32 20.22
N ASN A 70 22.13 6.22 20.16
CA ASN A 70 21.90 5.37 21.33
C ASN A 70 22.61 4.01 21.24
N ARG A 71 22.77 3.46 20.04
CA ARG A 71 23.35 2.12 19.80
C ARG A 71 24.07 2.08 18.44
N PRO A 72 25.23 2.74 18.27
CA PRO A 72 25.89 2.86 16.97
C PRO A 72 26.17 1.53 16.28
N ASP A 73 26.41 0.46 17.04
CA ASP A 73 26.62 -0.90 16.50
C ASP A 73 25.40 -1.47 15.75
N TRP A 74 24.20 -0.94 16.03
CA TRP A 74 22.95 -1.35 15.37
C TRP A 74 22.63 -0.50 14.14
N LEU A 75 23.36 0.59 13.91
CA LEU A 75 23.18 1.50 12.76
C LEU A 75 23.19 0.81 11.38
N PRO A 76 23.93 -0.29 11.15
CA PRO A 76 23.86 -1.00 9.87
C PRO A 76 22.46 -1.52 9.52
N VAL A 77 21.61 -1.82 10.51
CA VAL A 77 20.24 -2.35 10.29
C VAL A 77 19.35 -1.33 9.55
N PRO A 78 19.13 -0.11 10.05
CA PRO A 78 18.35 0.89 9.33
C PRO A 78 19.05 1.45 8.08
N LEU A 79 20.39 1.53 8.03
CA LEU A 79 21.09 1.97 6.81
C LEU A 79 20.95 1.00 5.64
N SER A 80 20.95 -0.32 5.92
CA SER A 80 20.69 -1.34 4.90
C SER A 80 19.29 -1.18 4.30
N ALA A 81 18.30 -0.88 5.13
CA ALA A 81 16.93 -0.65 4.68
C ALA A 81 16.79 0.62 3.85
N VAL A 82 17.38 1.74 4.27
CA VAL A 82 17.40 2.99 3.48
C VAL A 82 18.00 2.73 2.10
N ARG A 83 19.13 1.99 2.03
CA ARG A 83 19.77 1.64 0.75
C ARG A 83 18.82 0.86 -0.16
N ARG A 84 18.17 -0.18 0.37
CA ARG A 84 17.20 -1.00 -0.40
C ARG A 84 16.01 -0.18 -0.88
N LEU A 85 15.43 0.65 -0.01
CA LEU A 85 14.27 1.49 -0.32
C LEU A 85 14.60 2.58 -1.35
N ALA A 86 15.84 3.09 -1.35
CA ALA A 86 16.31 4.08 -2.32
C ALA A 86 16.62 3.48 -3.71
N THR A 87 16.88 2.17 -3.81
CA THR A 87 17.12 1.49 -5.09
C THR A 87 15.85 0.96 -5.74
N ASP A 88 14.77 0.79 -4.97
CA ASP A 88 13.48 0.23 -5.44
C ASP A 88 12.62 1.24 -6.24
N THR A 89 13.20 2.31 -6.79
CA THR A 89 12.49 3.37 -7.54
C THR A 89 11.98 2.92 -8.92
N GLY A 90 12.42 1.77 -9.44
CA GLY A 90 12.28 1.40 -10.85
C GLY A 90 10.98 0.74 -11.33
N ALA A 91 9.95 0.57 -10.49
CA ALA A 91 8.67 -0.03 -10.92
C ALA A 91 7.51 0.96 -11.06
N ASP A 92 7.71 2.22 -10.67
CA ASP A 92 6.65 3.24 -10.57
C ASP A 92 6.82 4.42 -11.55
N ALA A 93 7.78 4.38 -12.47
CA ALA A 93 7.99 5.46 -13.44
C ALA A 93 7.14 5.26 -14.71
N ASP A 94 5.90 5.74 -14.70
CA ASP A 94 5.33 6.39 -15.88
C ASP A 94 5.61 7.90 -15.77
N PRO A 95 6.49 8.49 -16.60
CA PRO A 95 6.75 9.93 -16.58
C PRO A 95 5.70 10.76 -17.35
N GLY A 96 4.49 10.23 -17.61
CA GLY A 96 3.56 10.82 -18.60
C GLY A 96 2.09 11.07 -18.22
N ALA A 97 1.57 10.68 -17.05
CA ALA A 97 0.13 10.82 -16.76
C ALA A 97 -0.23 12.10 -15.96
N GLU A 98 -0.28 13.21 -16.71
CA GLU A 98 -1.20 14.36 -16.59
C GLU A 98 -1.36 15.11 -15.25
N LEU A 99 -0.55 16.16 -15.10
CA LEU A 99 -1.02 17.45 -14.57
C LEU A 99 -1.58 18.26 -15.75
N GLY A 100 -2.90 18.18 -16.02
CA GLY A 100 -3.48 18.99 -17.09
C GLY A 100 -4.92 18.69 -17.49
N ALA A 101 -5.87 18.62 -16.56
CA ALA A 101 -7.29 18.75 -16.89
C ALA A 101 -8.04 19.55 -15.81
N GLU A 102 -8.11 20.87 -16.00
CA GLU A 102 -8.99 21.76 -15.24
C GLU A 102 -10.45 21.59 -15.70
N PRO A 103 -11.45 21.68 -14.80
CA PRO A 103 -12.86 21.56 -15.18
C PRO A 103 -13.38 22.92 -15.70
N GLY A 104 -13.58 23.02 -17.01
CA GLY A 104 -14.28 24.12 -17.65
C GLY A 104 -15.80 23.93 -17.59
N ALA A 105 -16.47 24.85 -16.90
CA ALA A 105 -17.92 24.93 -16.77
C ALA A 105 -18.62 25.19 -18.10
N GLU A 106 -19.73 24.49 -18.36
CA GLU A 106 -20.81 25.01 -19.21
C GLU A 106 -22.18 24.74 -18.56
N ALA A 107 -22.92 25.83 -18.33
CA ALA A 107 -24.31 25.85 -17.92
C ALA A 107 -25.13 26.56 -19.00
N GLY A 108 -26.30 25.99 -19.32
CA GLY A 108 -27.35 26.62 -20.13
C GLY A 108 -27.91 25.65 -21.18
N ALA A 109 -29.06 25.02 -20.92
CA ALA A 109 -30.38 25.42 -21.45
C ALA A 109 -30.72 24.53 -22.69
N GLU A 110 -31.87 23.88 -22.89
CA GLU A 110 -33.26 24.10 -22.46
C GLU A 110 -34.08 22.80 -22.49
N ALA A 111 -35.23 22.84 -21.82
CA ALA A 111 -36.27 21.84 -21.84
C ALA A 111 -37.02 21.78 -23.19
N SER A 112 -37.44 20.59 -23.59
CA SER A 112 -38.69 20.36 -24.33
C SER A 112 -39.11 18.89 -24.16
N ASP A 113 -40.22 18.71 -23.45
CA ASP A 113 -41.06 17.50 -23.47
C ASP A 113 -42.08 17.69 -24.62
N PRO A 114 -42.50 16.63 -25.34
CA PRO A 114 -43.80 16.07 -24.97
C PRO A 114 -43.93 14.54 -25.13
N ALA A 115 -44.54 13.96 -24.10
CA ALA A 115 -45.70 13.04 -24.12
C ALA A 115 -45.80 11.97 -25.23
N GLY A 116 -45.81 10.70 -24.81
CA GLY A 116 -46.23 9.56 -25.64
C GLY A 116 -46.47 8.28 -24.82
N SER A 117 -47.70 8.13 -24.36
CA SER A 117 -48.31 6.97 -23.66
C SER A 117 -47.98 5.59 -24.24
N GLY A 118 -47.81 4.59 -23.35
CA GLY A 118 -47.80 3.16 -23.70
C GLY A 118 -47.82 2.27 -22.46
N ALA A 119 -49.02 1.78 -22.11
CA ALA A 119 -49.27 0.87 -20.99
C ALA A 119 -48.71 -0.55 -21.22
N GLY A 120 -48.39 -1.25 -20.12
CA GLY A 120 -48.04 -2.68 -20.15
C GLY A 120 -47.84 -3.27 -18.76
N THR A 121 -48.93 -3.74 -18.16
CA THR A 121 -48.98 -4.52 -16.91
C THR A 121 -48.34 -5.89 -17.08
N GLY A 122 -47.59 -6.36 -16.08
CA GLY A 122 -47.05 -7.73 -16.02
C GLY A 122 -46.76 -8.17 -14.59
N THR A 123 -47.80 -8.68 -13.93
CA THR A 123 -47.80 -9.40 -12.66
C THR A 123 -47.00 -10.71 -12.72
N GLY A 124 -46.29 -11.07 -11.64
CA GLY A 124 -45.77 -12.43 -11.46
C GLY A 124 -44.96 -12.61 -10.17
N ALA A 125 -45.62 -13.09 -9.11
CA ALA A 125 -45.05 -13.49 -7.84
C ALA A 125 -44.67 -14.99 -7.82
N GLY A 126 -43.77 -15.37 -6.91
CA GLY A 126 -43.42 -16.75 -6.50
C GLY A 126 -41.94 -16.81 -6.10
N ALA A 127 -41.52 -16.78 -4.83
CA ALA A 127 -41.71 -17.74 -3.74
C ALA A 127 -41.15 -19.14 -4.05
N ASP A 128 -39.97 -19.46 -3.51
CA ASP A 128 -39.52 -20.74 -2.91
C ASP A 128 -38.05 -20.56 -2.47
N ALA A 129 -37.72 -20.58 -1.17
CA ALA A 129 -37.51 -21.75 -0.32
C ALA A 129 -36.27 -22.58 -0.72
N LEU A 130 -35.14 -22.32 -0.04
CA LEU A 130 -34.33 -23.26 0.76
C LEU A 130 -33.13 -22.53 1.39
#